data_AF-A0A1S2LJD4-F1
#
_entry.id   AF-A0A1S2LJD4-F1
#
_cell.length_a   1.000
_cell.length_b   1.000
_cell.length_c   1.000
_cell.angle_alpha   90.00
_cell.angle_beta   90.00
_cell.angle_gamma   90.00
#
_symmetry.space_group_name_H-M   'P 1'
#
loop_
_entity.id
_entity.type
_entity.pdbx_description
1 polymer ?
#
loop_
_entity_poly.entity_id
_entity_poly.type
_entity_poly.pdbx_seq_one_letter_code
_entity_poly.pdbx_strand_id
1 'polypeptide(L)'
;MSKNKVIKSVSFNQKNADDELILKHVKRRNFTAYVKKLILEDININQKVETKATMIEVNKPVEKDNIRKLTVAEKLELKKKEIKKRAISRPFIPQKD
;
A
#
# COMPACT_ATOMS: atom_id res chain seq x y z
N MET A 1 -15.26 -12.73 -32.54
CA MET A 1 -14.50 -11.92 -31.56
C MET A 1 -14.90 -12.36 -30.16
N SER A 2 -13.96 -12.74 -29.28
CA SER A 2 -14.32 -13.21 -27.94
C SER A 2 -14.85 -12.07 -27.07
N LYS A 3 -15.88 -12.35 -26.26
CA LYS A 3 -16.56 -11.37 -25.39
C LYS A 3 -15.62 -10.72 -24.33
N ASN A 4 -14.41 -11.24 -24.17
CA ASN A 4 -13.47 -10.88 -23.10
C ASN A 4 -12.27 -10.05 -23.58
N LYS A 5 -12.23 -9.64 -24.85
CA LYS A 5 -11.13 -8.85 -25.40
C LYS A 5 -11.57 -7.40 -25.61
N VAL A 6 -11.05 -6.50 -24.77
CA VAL A 6 -11.16 -5.05 -25.00
C VAL A 6 -9.96 -4.61 -25.83
N ILE A 7 -10.21 -3.93 -26.95
CA ILE A 7 -9.17 -3.38 -27.82
C ILE A 7 -9.05 -1.88 -27.54
N LYS A 8 -7.84 -1.41 -27.26
CA LYS A 8 -7.46 0.00 -27.21
C LYS A 8 -6.40 0.24 -28.28
N SER A 9 -6.64 1.22 -29.16
CA SER A 9 -5.72 1.58 -30.25
C SER A 9 -4.72 2.64 -29.79
N VAL A 10 -3.51 2.59 -30.36
CA VAL A 10 -2.47 3.60 -30.19
C VAL A 10 -2.08 4.12 -31.59
N SER A 11 -2.03 5.44 -31.75
CA SER A 11 -1.68 6.11 -33.01
C SER A 11 -0.33 6.81 -32.91
N PHE A 12 0.38 6.90 -34.03
CA PHE A 12 1.65 7.63 -34.15
C PHE A 12 1.49 8.79 -35.14
N ASN A 13 2.02 9.95 -34.80
CA ASN A 13 2.05 11.12 -35.65
C ASN A 13 3.29 11.12 -36.55
N GLN A 14 3.09 10.97 -37.86
CA GLN A 14 4.18 10.94 -38.85
C GLN A 14 4.91 12.28 -39.00
N LYS A 15 4.31 13.39 -38.57
CA LYS A 15 4.96 14.72 -38.64
C LYS A 15 5.88 15.00 -37.45
N ASN A 16 5.83 14.16 -36.42
CA ASN A 16 6.69 14.28 -35.25
C ASN A 16 7.87 13.31 -35.39
N ALA A 17 9.09 13.85 -35.35
CA ALA A 17 10.32 13.06 -35.47
C ALA A 17 10.47 12.01 -34.36
N ASP A 18 10.04 12.33 -33.13
CA ASP A 18 10.13 11.38 -32.01
C ASP A 18 9.19 10.19 -32.21
N ASP A 19 7.96 10.45 -32.67
CA ASP A 19 6.99 9.40 -32.98
C ASP A 19 7.46 8.52 -34.15
N GLU A 20 8.16 9.09 -35.12
CA GLU A 20 8.75 8.33 -36.22
C GLU A 20 9.83 7.35 -35.71
N LEU A 21 10.70 7.81 -34.80
CA LEU A 21 11.71 6.96 -34.17
C LEU A 21 11.08 5.85 -33.34
N ILE A 22 10.04 6.17 -32.56
CA ILE A 22 9.29 5.18 -31.78
C ILE A 22 8.63 4.16 -32.72
N LEU A 23 7.94 4.64 -33.76
CA LEU A 23 7.27 3.79 -34.74
C LEU A 23 8.25 2.83 -35.41
N LYS A 24 9.42 3.32 -35.83
CA LYS A 24 10.50 2.48 -36.39
C LYS A 24 10.98 1.42 -35.41
N HIS A 25 11.10 1.76 -34.14
CA HIS A 25 11.51 0.81 -33.10
C HIS A 25 10.46 -0.28 -32.85
N VAL A 26 9.18 0.09 -32.79
CA VAL A 26 8.10 -0.85 -32.44
C VAL A 26 7.61 -1.68 -33.64
N LYS A 27 7.75 -1.18 -34.87
CA LYS A 27 7.33 -1.87 -36.11
C LYS A 27 7.96 -3.26 -36.28
N ARG A 28 9.19 -3.44 -35.78
CA ARG A 28 9.92 -4.72 -35.82
C ARG A 28 9.62 -5.67 -34.64
N ARG A 29 8.67 -5.32 -33.76
CA ARG A 29 8.34 -6.10 -32.54
C ARG A 29 6.84 -6.40 -32.51
N ASN A 30 6.44 -7.40 -31.72
CA ASN A 30 5.04 -7.55 -31.33
C ASN A 30 4.70 -6.46 -30.31
N PHE A 31 4.11 -5.35 -30.80
CA PHE A 31 3.80 -4.18 -29.98
C PHE A 31 2.93 -4.53 -28.76
N THR A 32 1.91 -5.36 -28.95
CA THR A 32 1.02 -5.77 -27.85
C THR A 32 1.78 -6.51 -26.74
N ALA A 33 2.65 -7.45 -27.10
CA ALA A 33 3.44 -8.19 -26.11
C ALA A 33 4.45 -7.28 -25.39
N TYR A 34 5.11 -6.38 -26.15
CA TYR A 34 6.07 -5.42 -25.61
C TYR A 34 5.43 -4.50 -24.56
N VAL A 35 4.30 -3.86 -24.91
CA VAL A 35 3.58 -2.94 -24.00
C VAL A 35 3.06 -3.67 -22.76
N LYS A 36 2.51 -4.88 -22.90
CA LYS A 36 2.05 -5.67 -21.75
C LYS A 36 3.18 -6.00 -20.78
N LYS A 37 4.37 -6.30 -21.30
CA LYS A 37 5.54 -6.58 -20.47
C LYS A 37 5.97 -5.33 -19.69
N LEU A 38 6.06 -4.17 -20.36
CA LEU A 38 6.42 -2.91 -19.71
C LEU A 38 5.42 -2.54 -18.60
N ILE A 39 4.12 -2.63 -18.87
CA ILE A 39 3.07 -2.32 -17.89
C ILE A 39 3.17 -3.26 -16.68
N LEU A 40 3.42 -4.55 -16.90
CA LEU A 40 3.56 -5.51 -15.81
C LEU A 40 4.81 -5.22 -14.96
N GLU A 41 5.92 -4.87 -15.60
CA GLU A 41 7.15 -4.46 -14.91
C GLU A 41 6.92 -3.18 -14.08
N ASP A 42 6.24 -2.18 -14.64
CA ASP A 42 5.92 -0.92 -13.96
C ASP A 42 4.99 -1.14 -12.75
N ILE A 43 3.93 -1.93 -12.91
CA ILE A 43 3.04 -2.33 -11.80
C ILE A 43 3.85 -3.03 -10.69
N ASN A 44 4.72 -3.96 -11.06
CA ASN A 44 5.54 -4.68 -10.09
C ASN A 44 6.52 -3.76 -9.35
N ILE A 45 7.09 -2.76 -10.04
CA ILE A 45 7.95 -1.76 -9.42
C ILE A 45 7.14 -0.94 -8.41
N ASN A 46 5.96 -0.45 -8.80
CA ASN A 46 5.10 0.36 -7.94
C ASN A 46 4.61 -0.42 -6.72
N GLN A 47 4.20 -1.68 -6.87
CA GLN A 47 3.82 -2.55 -5.75
C GLN A 47 5.01 -2.86 -4.82
N LYS A 48 6.23 -3.01 -5.37
CA LYS A 48 7.45 -3.15 -4.56
C LYS A 48 7.78 -1.87 -3.78
N VAL A 49 7.49 -0.69 -4.34
CA VAL A 49 7.68 0.59 -3.65
C VAL A 49 6.64 0.75 -2.55
N GLU A 50 5.37 0.42 -2.81
CA GLU A 50 4.31 0.44 -1.80
C GLU A 50 4.61 -0.53 -0.65
N THR A 51 4.96 -1.79 -0.94
CA THR A 51 5.36 -2.76 0.11
C THR A 51 6.62 -2.35 0.86
N LYS A 52 7.59 -1.71 0.19
CA LYS A 52 8.76 -1.13 0.86
C LYS A 52 8.41 0.08 1.71
N ALA A 53 7.48 0.94 1.29
CA ALA A 53 6.98 2.06 2.09
C ALA A 53 6.22 1.55 3.33
N THR A 54 5.40 0.50 3.18
CA THR A 54 4.78 -0.19 4.33
C THR A 54 5.83 -0.87 5.23
N MET A 55 6.93 -1.38 4.67
CA MET A 55 8.05 -1.92 5.45
C MET A 55 8.94 -0.85 6.09
N ILE A 56 9.01 0.36 5.55
CA ILE A 56 9.77 1.49 6.13
C ILE A 56 8.99 2.11 7.29
N GLU A 57 7.65 2.16 7.22
CA GLU A 57 6.82 2.54 8.37
C GLU A 57 6.89 1.52 9.53
N VAL A 58 7.28 0.27 9.23
CA VAL A 58 7.59 -0.78 10.23
C VAL A 58 9.05 -0.74 10.70
N ASN A 59 9.96 -0.05 10.01
CA ASN A 59 11.40 0.01 10.32
C ASN A 59 11.88 1.40 10.77
N LYS A 60 11.08 2.10 11.59
CA LYS A 60 11.66 3.02 12.58
C LYS A 60 12.29 2.14 13.67
N PRO A 61 13.52 2.40 14.15
CA PRO A 61 14.16 1.51 15.12
C PRO A 61 13.39 1.60 16.44
N VAL A 62 12.56 0.59 16.70
CA VAL A 62 11.99 0.35 18.03
C VAL A 62 12.79 -0.79 18.62
N GLU A 63 13.38 -0.49 19.76
CA GLU A 63 14.15 -1.40 20.60
C GLU A 63 13.49 -2.78 20.71
N LYS A 64 14.32 -3.82 20.66
CA LYS A 64 13.91 -5.22 20.69
C LYS A 64 13.40 -5.61 22.07
N ASP A 65 12.14 -5.31 22.37
CA ASP A 65 11.43 -5.94 23.48
C ASP A 65 10.29 -6.81 22.97
N ASN A 66 10.55 -8.12 23.02
CA ASN A 66 9.63 -9.26 22.98
C ASN A 66 8.12 -8.90 23.02
N ILE A 67 7.48 -8.79 21.84
CA ILE A 67 6.02 -8.67 21.75
C ILE A 67 5.40 -10.07 21.96
N ARG A 68 5.32 -10.50 23.21
CA ARG A 68 4.39 -11.58 23.61
C ARG A 68 2.99 -11.00 23.45
N LYS A 69 2.14 -11.65 22.63
CA LYS A 69 0.72 -11.29 22.52
C LYS A 69 0.09 -11.49 23.91
N LEU A 70 -0.16 -10.39 24.61
CA LEU A 70 -0.79 -10.40 25.93
C LEU A 70 -2.09 -11.19 25.88
N THR A 71 -2.20 -12.17 26.76
CA THR A 71 -3.39 -12.98 26.92
C THR A 71 -4.56 -12.12 27.41
N VAL A 72 -5.79 -12.61 27.23
CA VAL A 72 -7.00 -11.87 27.62
C VAL A 72 -6.99 -11.51 29.11
N ALA A 73 -6.41 -12.37 29.96
CA ALA A 73 -6.25 -12.13 31.39
C ALA A 73 -5.37 -10.90 31.69
N GLU A 74 -4.21 -10.80 31.03
CA GLU A 74 -3.26 -9.70 31.25
C GLU A 74 -3.83 -8.36 30.76
N LYS A 75 -4.56 -8.37 29.63
CA LYS A 75 -5.29 -7.17 29.16
C LYS A 75 -6.35 -6.71 30.16
N LEU A 76 -7.02 -7.65 30.82
CA LEU A 76 -8.07 -7.36 31.78
C LEU A 76 -7.50 -6.75 33.07
N GLU A 77 -6.33 -7.20 33.51
CA GLU A 77 -5.62 -6.60 34.65
C GLU A 77 -5.13 -5.18 34.38
N LEU A 78 -4.58 -4.92 33.19
CA LEU A 78 -4.16 -3.58 32.80
C LEU A 78 -5.35 -2.61 32.80
N LYS A 79 -6.49 -3.05 32.26
CA LYS A 79 -7.72 -2.25 32.26
C LYS A 79 -8.23 -1.97 33.67
N LYS A 80 -8.13 -2.94 34.59
CA LYS A 80 -8.45 -2.75 36.02
C LYS A 80 -7.54 -1.71 36.68
N LYS A 81 -6.23 -1.73 36.40
CA LYS A 81 -5.27 -0.75 36.94
C LYS A 81 -5.55 0.66 36.42
N GLU A 82 -5.91 0.82 35.15
CA GLU A 82 -6.30 2.13 34.59
C GLU A 82 -7.57 2.68 35.24
N ILE A 83 -8.59 1.85 35.46
CA ILE A 83 -9.83 2.26 36.14
C ILE A 83 -9.53 2.70 37.57
N LYS A 84 -8.66 1.98 38.30
CA LYS A 84 -8.25 2.37 39.66
C LYS A 84 -7.54 3.73 39.68
N LYS A 85 -6.65 4.01 38.72
CA LYS A 85 -5.99 5.32 38.60
C LYS A 85 -6.99 6.44 38.29
N ARG A 86 -7.96 6.18 37.39
CA ARG A 86 -9.00 7.16 37.04
C ARG A 86 -10.00 7.42 38.17
N ALA A 87 -10.28 6.42 39.01
CA ALA A 87 -11.13 6.57 40.19
C ALA A 87 -10.46 7.42 41.27
N ILE A 88 -9.12 7.40 41.37
CA ILE A 88 -8.38 8.25 42.31
C ILE A 88 -8.31 9.70 41.81
N SER A 89 -8.22 9.91 40.49
CA SER A 89 -8.10 11.26 39.91
C SER A 89 -9.43 11.99 39.72
N ARG A 90 -10.58 11.31 39.85
CA ARG A 90 -11.90 11.92 39.71
C ARG A 90 -12.57 11.93 41.09
N PRO A 91 -12.58 13.06 41.81
CA PRO A 91 -13.35 13.15 43.04
C PRO A 91 -14.83 12.91 42.71
N PHE A 92 -15.49 12.09 43.53
CA PHE A 92 -16.91 11.84 43.43
C PHE A 92 -17.67 13.16 43.66
N ILE A 93 -18.37 13.64 42.64
CA ILE A 93 -19.25 14.81 42.75
C ILE A 93 -20.68 14.26 42.90
N PRO A 94 -21.29 14.30 44.09
CA PRO A 94 -22.67 13.88 44.26
C PRO A 94 -23.56 14.83 43.45
N GLN A 95 -24.41 14.25 42.61
CA GLN A 95 -25.49 15.01 41.98
C GLN A 95 -26.55 15.26 43.05
N LYS A 96 -26.86 16.54 43.26
CA LYS A 96 -27.84 16.99 44.24
C LYS A 96 -29.20 16.96 43.57
N ASP A 97 -30.12 16.16 44.11
CA ASP A 97 -31.54 16.10 43.72
C ASP A 97 -32.24 17.45 43.97
#